data_AF-A0A485L0R9-F1
#
_entry.id   AF-A0A485L0R9-F1
#
_cell.length_a   1.000
_cell.length_b   1.000
_cell.length_c   1.000
_cell.angle_alpha   90.00
_cell.angle_beta   90.00
_cell.angle_gamma   90.00
#
_symmetry.space_group_name_H-M   'P 1'
#
loop_
_entity.id
_entity.type
_entity.pdbx_description
1 polymer ?
#
loop_
_entity_poly.entity_id
_entity_poly.type
_entity_poly.pdbx_seq_one_letter_code
_entity_poly.pdbx_strand_id
1 'polypeptide(L)'
;MMASVVLRCPDVLPSVWAYQPGLWRDMLPFQRLDRPPLATLYPNGSIFSWAIWSVHSTTAVSHAAMGRHFQALDDRLGPWLAQYGTAARLAQLIRHVPRMKAIAMDFAVYFGHDELVRVLRTHHRAVVSDTSLLEVAVAGGHASMLDLLGRSSDFRVDLWTEAARRAAHTGRWDLFRVVCKYQRPSDGDPYILLEATRQGQIDMLAWLLTTLWPNIDDDQRCEFTKWCIRFASKWGQADVARWLSATPRHVIDQPLMAQLAAPERRDVLKQGFRLACNYGHLAMLAWFVEDCAMPRADFESVLSELGGYALENAARAGATDLAQYLVALGVRPSVEALFEAAASGQWTMVDMLLRLTWSSTMLSHQRIDFAQRLQLLTTTSKPHVALLRRVVAIWQEHGQGDDESTQMNDERDAIDALKTTIHTRTLQSCDTGGDETLGV
;
A
#
# COMPACT_ATOMS: atom_id res chain seq x y z
N MET A 1 -55.69 -2.41 27.53
CA MET A 1 -56.73 -3.38 27.12
C MET A 1 -57.20 -3.22 25.67
N MET A 2 -57.31 -1.99 25.12
CA MET A 2 -57.81 -1.77 23.75
C MET A 2 -56.90 -2.27 22.61
N ALA A 3 -55.57 -2.23 22.76
CA ALA A 3 -54.65 -2.70 21.72
C ALA A 3 -54.85 -4.20 21.37
N SER A 4 -55.19 -5.03 22.36
CA SER A 4 -55.40 -6.47 22.12
C SER A 4 -56.72 -6.77 21.39
N VAL A 5 -57.73 -5.90 21.56
CA VAL A 5 -59.02 -6.01 20.86
C VAL A 5 -58.85 -5.59 19.40
N VAL A 6 -58.11 -4.51 19.15
CA VAL A 6 -57.81 -4.01 17.79
C VAL A 6 -56.99 -5.02 16.98
N LEU A 7 -55.99 -5.67 17.59
CA LEU A 7 -55.16 -6.69 16.91
C LEU A 7 -55.85 -8.04 16.68
N ARG A 8 -57.02 -8.28 17.31
CA ARG A 8 -57.84 -9.47 17.10
C ARG A 8 -58.97 -9.25 16.11
N CYS A 9 -59.17 -8.02 15.65
CA CYS A 9 -60.22 -7.71 14.68
C CYS A 9 -59.80 -8.22 13.29
N PRO A 10 -60.53 -9.20 12.70
CA PRO A 10 -60.19 -9.79 11.40
C PRO A 10 -60.18 -8.76 10.27
N ASP A 11 -60.91 -7.65 10.44
CA ASP A 11 -61.05 -6.58 9.43
C ASP A 11 -59.92 -5.54 9.52
N VAL A 12 -59.33 -5.39 10.71
CA VAL A 12 -58.25 -4.43 10.96
C VAL A 12 -56.90 -5.00 10.56
N LEU A 13 -56.67 -6.32 10.71
CA LEU A 13 -55.39 -6.95 10.35
C LEU A 13 -55.02 -6.79 8.86
N PRO A 14 -55.92 -7.06 7.89
CA PRO A 14 -55.67 -6.78 6.47
C PRO A 14 -55.41 -5.30 6.21
N SER A 15 -56.12 -4.40 6.91
CA SER A 15 -55.92 -2.95 6.79
C SER A 15 -54.59 -2.50 7.37
N VAL A 16 -54.15 -3.03 8.51
CA VAL A 16 -52.83 -2.78 9.12
C VAL A 16 -51.71 -3.36 8.27
N TRP A 17 -51.91 -4.53 7.67
CA TRP A 17 -50.99 -5.13 6.71
C TRP A 17 -50.99 -4.43 5.35
N ALA A 18 -52.07 -3.75 4.97
CA ALA A 18 -52.15 -2.92 3.76
C ALA A 18 -51.58 -1.50 3.99
N TYR A 19 -51.70 -0.94 5.20
CA TYR A 19 -51.24 0.41 5.54
C TYR A 19 -49.78 0.48 5.98
N GLN A 20 -49.18 -0.64 6.39
CA GLN A 20 -47.73 -0.73 6.40
C GLN A 20 -47.30 -1.30 5.05
N PRO A 21 -46.50 -0.61 4.22
CA PRO A 21 -45.75 -1.26 3.16
C PRO A 21 -44.64 -2.09 3.80
N GLY A 22 -45.04 -3.01 4.69
CA GLY A 22 -44.19 -3.70 5.63
C GLY A 22 -43.21 -4.55 4.84
N LEU A 23 -41.93 -4.25 5.04
CA LEU A 23 -40.88 -5.15 4.60
C LEU A 23 -41.07 -6.48 5.32
N TRP A 24 -41.01 -7.58 4.57
CA TRP A 24 -40.95 -8.89 5.20
C TRP A 24 -39.77 -8.95 6.17
N ARG A 25 -39.91 -9.74 7.23
CA ARG A 25 -38.93 -9.79 8.32
C ARG A 25 -37.50 -10.10 7.83
N ASP A 26 -37.37 -10.97 6.84
CA ASP A 26 -36.10 -11.33 6.18
C ASP A 26 -35.51 -10.21 5.31
N MET A 27 -36.31 -9.21 4.93
CA MET A 27 -35.85 -8.07 4.14
C MET A 27 -35.46 -6.84 4.96
N LEU A 28 -35.78 -6.83 6.26
CA LEU A 28 -35.44 -5.73 7.17
C LEU A 28 -33.93 -5.38 7.19
N PRO A 29 -32.98 -6.35 7.13
CA PRO A 29 -31.56 -6.04 7.09
C PRO A 29 -31.14 -5.16 5.90
N PHE A 30 -31.87 -5.23 4.77
CA PHE A 30 -31.55 -4.49 3.55
C PHE A 30 -32.08 -3.04 3.56
N GLN A 31 -32.95 -2.70 4.52
CA GLN A 31 -33.47 -1.33 4.67
C GLN A 31 -32.39 -0.33 5.12
N ARG A 32 -31.22 -0.80 5.55
CA ARG A 32 -30.09 0.06 5.94
C ARG A 32 -28.87 -0.15 5.07
N LEU A 33 -28.95 -0.99 4.04
CA LEU A 33 -27.86 -1.09 3.08
C LEU A 33 -27.77 0.19 2.25
N ASP A 34 -26.57 0.70 2.20
CA ASP A 34 -26.20 1.86 1.41
C ASP A 34 -25.33 1.44 0.24
N ARG A 35 -25.39 2.23 -0.83
CA ARG A 35 -24.60 2.08 -2.04
C ARG A 35 -23.67 3.30 -2.13
N PRO A 36 -22.50 3.27 -1.46
CA PRO A 36 -21.56 4.37 -1.55
C PRO A 36 -21.14 4.55 -3.02
N PRO A 37 -20.94 5.80 -3.49
CA PRO A 37 -20.39 6.03 -4.81
C PRO A 37 -19.07 5.28 -4.99
N LEU A 38 -18.82 4.76 -6.19
CA LEU A 38 -17.56 4.05 -6.47
C LEU A 38 -16.34 4.94 -6.21
N ALA A 39 -16.45 6.25 -6.47
CA ALA A 39 -15.43 7.23 -6.14
C ALA A 39 -15.12 7.33 -4.63
N THR A 40 -16.05 6.95 -3.75
CA THR A 40 -15.84 6.93 -2.29
C THR A 40 -15.16 5.63 -1.87
N LEU A 41 -15.56 4.50 -2.45
CA LEU A 41 -14.91 3.20 -2.24
C LEU A 41 -13.49 3.20 -2.82
N TYR A 42 -13.30 3.99 -3.85
CA TYR A 42 -12.10 4.08 -4.61
C TYR A 42 -11.95 5.49 -5.18
N PRO A 43 -11.34 6.41 -4.44
CA PRO A 43 -11.02 7.72 -4.98
C PRO A 43 -10.06 7.51 -6.13
N ASN A 44 -10.54 7.71 -7.36
CA ASN A 44 -9.69 7.85 -8.53
C ASN A 44 -8.77 9.03 -8.22
N GLY A 45 -7.56 8.73 -7.75
CA GLY A 45 -6.56 9.75 -7.56
C GLY A 45 -6.29 10.36 -8.92
N SER A 46 -6.68 11.63 -9.12
CA SER A 46 -6.20 12.41 -10.27
C SER A 46 -4.69 12.21 -10.38
N ILE A 47 -4.12 11.99 -11.57
CA ILE A 47 -2.65 11.86 -11.78
C ILE A 47 -1.87 12.94 -10.99
N PHE A 48 -2.44 14.13 -10.82
CA PHE A 48 -1.83 15.21 -10.03
C PHE A 48 -1.81 14.95 -8.51
N SER A 49 -2.78 14.21 -7.97
CA SER A 49 -2.73 13.69 -6.59
C SER A 49 -1.64 12.62 -6.39
N TRP A 50 -1.14 12.03 -7.48
CA TRP A 50 0.04 11.16 -7.50
C TRP A 50 1.34 11.94 -7.64
N ALA A 51 1.37 13.23 -7.30
CA ALA A 51 2.59 14.02 -7.23
C ALA A 51 3.68 13.13 -6.63
N ILE A 52 4.78 12.96 -7.37
CA ILE A 52 5.90 12.06 -7.00
C ILE A 52 6.31 12.27 -5.53
N TRP A 53 6.14 13.49 -5.05
CA TRP A 53 6.43 13.99 -3.70
C TRP A 53 5.34 13.75 -2.63
N SER A 54 4.15 13.25 -2.98
CA SER A 54 3.13 12.91 -1.99
C SER A 54 3.56 11.63 -1.24
N VAL A 55 3.83 11.81 0.05
CA VAL A 55 4.28 10.77 1.00
C VAL A 55 3.11 9.84 1.39
N HIS A 56 1.86 10.27 1.20
CA HIS A 56 0.68 9.50 1.57
C HIS A 56 0.15 8.72 0.37
N SER A 57 0.62 7.47 0.22
CA SER A 57 -0.04 6.49 -0.65
C SER A 57 -1.42 6.14 -0.07
N THR A 58 -2.48 6.71 -0.66
CA THR A 58 -3.87 6.40 -0.30
C THR A 58 -4.38 5.10 -0.94
N THR A 59 -3.56 4.39 -1.71
CA THR A 59 -3.99 3.31 -2.62
C THR A 59 -4.20 1.96 -1.93
N ALA A 60 -3.40 1.60 -0.93
CA ALA A 60 -3.67 0.39 -0.13
C ALA A 60 -5.01 0.49 0.60
N VAL A 61 -5.42 1.71 0.97
CA VAL A 61 -6.67 1.98 1.67
C VAL A 61 -7.88 1.77 0.76
N SER A 62 -7.78 2.08 -0.54
CA SER A 62 -8.91 2.03 -1.47
C SER A 62 -9.33 0.60 -1.85
N HIS A 63 -8.39 -0.28 -2.21
CA HIS A 63 -8.74 -1.68 -2.52
C HIS A 63 -9.35 -2.40 -1.31
N ALA A 64 -8.78 -2.16 -0.12
CA ALA A 64 -9.29 -2.73 1.12
C ALA A 64 -10.69 -2.19 1.47
N ALA A 65 -10.99 -0.92 1.17
CA ALA A 65 -12.32 -0.35 1.39
C ALA A 65 -13.38 -1.00 0.51
N MET A 66 -13.08 -1.19 -0.79
CA MET A 66 -13.99 -1.87 -1.71
C MET A 66 -14.21 -3.33 -1.30
N GLY A 67 -13.14 -4.07 -0.99
CA GLY A 67 -13.24 -5.46 -0.51
C GLY A 67 -14.08 -5.58 0.78
N ARG A 68 -13.85 -4.70 1.77
CA ARG A 68 -14.67 -4.66 3.01
C ARG A 68 -16.13 -4.34 2.72
N HIS A 69 -16.42 -3.43 1.80
CA HIS A 69 -17.79 -3.08 1.43
C HIS A 69 -18.52 -4.30 0.83
N PHE A 70 -17.92 -4.97 -0.15
CA PHE A 70 -18.54 -6.12 -0.79
C PHE A 70 -18.60 -7.35 0.13
N GLN A 71 -17.62 -7.54 1.01
CA GLN A 71 -17.71 -8.57 2.05
C GLN A 71 -18.91 -8.32 2.97
N ALA A 72 -19.12 -7.08 3.43
CA ALA A 72 -20.27 -6.74 4.26
C ALA A 72 -21.62 -6.90 3.51
N LEU A 73 -21.63 -6.77 2.19
CA LEU A 73 -22.79 -7.12 1.35
C LEU A 73 -22.99 -8.63 1.29
N ASP A 74 -21.93 -9.40 1.08
CA ASP A 74 -21.97 -10.87 1.01
C ASP A 74 -22.47 -11.50 2.31
N ASP A 75 -21.96 -11.03 3.44
CA ASP A 75 -22.36 -11.51 4.78
C ASP A 75 -23.88 -11.40 5.02
N ARG A 76 -24.58 -10.54 4.27
CA ARG A 76 -26.03 -10.30 4.40
C ARG A 76 -26.82 -10.89 3.23
N LEU A 77 -26.39 -10.58 2.00
CA LEU A 77 -27.13 -10.90 0.79
C LEU A 77 -26.84 -12.33 0.32
N GLY A 78 -25.62 -12.85 0.49
CA GLY A 78 -25.24 -14.20 0.11
C GLY A 78 -26.10 -15.27 0.79
N PRO A 79 -26.13 -15.35 2.14
CA PRO A 79 -26.98 -16.30 2.86
C PRO A 79 -28.47 -16.15 2.55
N TRP A 80 -28.94 -14.91 2.36
CA TRP A 80 -30.34 -14.64 2.04
C TRP A 80 -30.71 -15.14 0.64
N LEU A 81 -29.87 -14.90 -0.37
CA LEU A 81 -30.07 -15.42 -1.73
C LEU A 81 -30.02 -16.95 -1.76
N ALA A 82 -29.13 -17.56 -0.97
CA ALA A 82 -29.07 -19.02 -0.84
C ALA A 82 -30.34 -19.61 -0.22
N GLN A 83 -30.92 -18.93 0.78
CA GLN A 83 -32.13 -19.39 1.47
C GLN A 83 -33.41 -19.20 0.64
N TYR A 84 -33.57 -18.06 -0.02
CA TYR A 84 -34.85 -17.67 -0.65
C TYR A 84 -34.84 -17.68 -2.19
N GLY A 85 -33.68 -17.91 -2.81
CA GLY A 85 -33.50 -17.94 -4.26
C GLY A 85 -33.42 -16.56 -4.91
N THR A 86 -32.98 -16.55 -6.18
CA THR A 86 -32.62 -15.32 -6.92
C THR A 86 -33.77 -14.69 -7.72
N ALA A 87 -34.85 -15.43 -8.02
CA ALA A 87 -35.91 -14.96 -8.92
C ALA A 87 -37.07 -14.25 -8.18
N ALA A 88 -37.93 -15.02 -7.50
CA ALA A 88 -39.19 -14.49 -6.96
C ALA A 88 -38.97 -13.55 -5.75
N ARG A 89 -38.13 -13.97 -4.79
CA ARG A 89 -37.93 -13.22 -3.55
C ARG A 89 -37.12 -11.94 -3.79
N LEU A 90 -36.10 -11.99 -4.64
CA LEU A 90 -35.33 -10.80 -5.02
C LEU A 90 -36.18 -9.78 -5.78
N ALA A 91 -37.06 -10.21 -6.68
CA ALA A 91 -38.00 -9.31 -7.36
C ALA A 91 -38.93 -8.60 -6.36
N GLN A 92 -39.37 -9.31 -5.31
CA GLN A 92 -40.12 -8.71 -4.21
C GLN A 92 -39.26 -7.72 -3.42
N LEU A 93 -38.02 -8.06 -3.07
CA LEU A 93 -37.10 -7.14 -2.41
C LEU A 93 -36.89 -5.86 -3.21
N ILE A 94 -36.67 -5.96 -4.51
CA ILE A 94 -36.50 -4.80 -5.40
C ILE A 94 -37.79 -3.99 -5.49
N ARG A 95 -38.96 -4.62 -5.52
CA ARG A 95 -40.25 -3.91 -5.53
C ARG A 95 -40.45 -3.05 -4.28
N HIS A 96 -40.07 -3.56 -3.11
CA HIS A 96 -40.26 -2.87 -1.83
C HIS A 96 -39.06 -1.99 -1.42
N VAL A 97 -37.87 -2.27 -1.94
CA VAL A 97 -36.63 -1.49 -1.73
C VAL A 97 -35.94 -1.24 -3.08
N PRO A 98 -36.42 -0.30 -3.90
CA PRO A 98 -35.94 -0.11 -5.29
C PRO A 98 -34.42 0.03 -5.44
N ARG A 99 -33.73 0.68 -4.50
CA ARG A 99 -32.26 0.81 -4.50
C ARG A 99 -31.51 -0.52 -4.42
N MET A 100 -32.15 -1.59 -3.91
CA MET A 100 -31.55 -2.93 -3.88
C MET A 100 -31.29 -3.48 -5.28
N LYS A 101 -31.97 -2.98 -6.32
CA LYS A 101 -31.67 -3.35 -7.72
C LYS A 101 -30.20 -3.07 -8.05
N ALA A 102 -29.72 -1.88 -7.68
CA ALA A 102 -28.36 -1.46 -7.99
C ALA A 102 -27.33 -2.17 -7.09
N ILE A 103 -27.62 -2.29 -5.79
CA ILE A 103 -26.77 -3.02 -4.83
C ILE A 103 -26.64 -4.50 -5.20
N ALA A 104 -27.74 -5.16 -5.54
CA ALA A 104 -27.73 -6.56 -5.97
C ALA A 104 -27.00 -6.74 -7.30
N MET A 105 -27.08 -5.76 -8.21
CA MET A 105 -26.30 -5.79 -9.45
C MET A 105 -24.80 -5.64 -9.19
N ASP A 106 -24.37 -4.66 -8.38
CA ASP A 106 -22.97 -4.51 -8.02
C ASP A 106 -22.43 -5.76 -7.31
N PHE A 107 -23.20 -6.31 -6.36
CA PHE A 107 -22.90 -7.56 -5.68
C PHE A 107 -22.73 -8.72 -6.68
N ALA A 108 -23.70 -8.91 -7.57
CA ALA A 108 -23.66 -9.99 -8.55
C ALA A 108 -22.46 -9.87 -9.48
N VAL A 109 -22.11 -8.65 -9.89
CA VAL A 109 -20.97 -8.37 -10.76
C VAL A 109 -19.65 -8.57 -10.01
N TYR A 110 -19.54 -8.08 -8.77
CA TYR A 110 -18.33 -8.17 -7.96
C TYR A 110 -17.97 -9.62 -7.58
N PHE A 111 -18.97 -10.48 -7.37
CA PHE A 111 -18.76 -11.90 -7.03
C PHE A 111 -18.92 -12.86 -8.23
N GLY A 112 -19.13 -12.33 -9.44
CA GLY A 112 -19.19 -13.15 -10.66
C GLY A 112 -20.43 -14.05 -10.74
N HIS A 113 -21.55 -13.63 -10.16
CA HIS A 113 -22.81 -14.35 -10.21
C HIS A 113 -23.57 -14.09 -11.53
N ASP A 114 -23.10 -14.70 -12.62
CA ASP A 114 -23.67 -14.54 -13.97
C ASP A 114 -25.18 -14.73 -14.02
N GLU A 115 -25.71 -15.74 -13.33
CA GLU A 115 -27.13 -16.05 -13.34
C GLU A 115 -27.96 -14.97 -12.65
N LEU A 116 -27.44 -14.43 -11.54
CA LEU A 116 -28.09 -13.32 -10.84
C LEU A 116 -28.13 -12.07 -11.72
N VAL A 117 -27.05 -11.78 -12.46
CA VAL A 117 -27.02 -10.67 -13.44
C VAL A 117 -28.07 -10.89 -14.54
N ARG A 118 -28.21 -12.12 -15.08
CA ARG A 118 -29.24 -12.43 -16.09
C ARG A 118 -30.66 -12.22 -15.54
N VAL A 119 -30.94 -12.73 -14.34
CA VAL A 119 -32.24 -12.57 -13.67
C VAL A 119 -32.55 -11.08 -13.46
N LEU A 120 -31.60 -10.32 -12.93
CA LEU A 120 -31.77 -8.88 -12.69
C LEU A 120 -32.03 -8.12 -13.99
N ARG A 121 -31.36 -8.47 -15.08
CA ARG A 121 -31.56 -7.84 -16.40
C ARG A 121 -32.91 -8.18 -17.02
N THR A 122 -33.31 -9.45 -16.98
CA THR A 122 -34.58 -9.92 -17.55
C THR A 122 -35.78 -9.29 -16.85
N HIS A 123 -35.77 -9.23 -15.52
CA HIS A 123 -36.92 -8.79 -14.74
C HIS A 123 -36.96 -7.28 -14.48
N HIS A 124 -35.81 -6.61 -14.53
CA HIS A 124 -35.72 -5.20 -14.18
C HIS A 124 -34.95 -4.45 -15.27
N ARG A 125 -35.60 -4.22 -16.43
CA ARG A 125 -35.09 -3.44 -17.59
C ARG A 125 -34.19 -2.27 -17.16
N ALA A 126 -33.14 -2.00 -17.95
CA ALA A 126 -32.17 -0.91 -17.81
C ALA A 126 -31.84 -0.56 -16.34
N VAL A 127 -30.81 -1.19 -15.79
CA VAL A 127 -30.16 -0.63 -14.59
C VAL A 127 -29.34 0.56 -15.09
N VAL A 128 -29.90 1.77 -15.00
CA VAL A 128 -29.06 2.97 -15.06
C VAL A 128 -28.28 2.96 -13.75
N SER A 129 -27.10 2.37 -13.80
CA SER A 129 -26.16 2.39 -12.71
C SER A 129 -25.26 3.60 -12.90
N ASP A 130 -25.27 4.53 -11.95
CA ASP A 130 -24.27 5.60 -11.90
C ASP A 130 -22.83 5.08 -11.67
N THR A 131 -22.70 3.78 -11.33
CA THR A 131 -21.43 3.09 -11.14
C THR A 131 -21.08 2.27 -12.37
N SER A 132 -19.81 2.32 -12.78
CA SER A 132 -19.27 1.47 -13.83
C SER A 132 -19.26 0.00 -13.37
N LEU A 133 -20.22 -0.80 -13.85
CA LEU A 133 -20.23 -2.25 -13.59
C LEU A 133 -18.96 -2.94 -14.13
N LEU A 134 -18.33 -2.37 -15.16
CA LEU A 134 -17.07 -2.87 -15.68
C LEU A 134 -15.94 -2.74 -14.64
N GLU A 135 -15.84 -1.60 -13.96
CA GLU A 135 -14.86 -1.43 -12.88
C GLU A 135 -15.14 -2.38 -11.71
N VAL A 136 -16.41 -2.58 -11.36
CA VAL A 136 -16.82 -3.54 -10.32
C VAL A 136 -16.40 -4.97 -10.71
N ALA A 137 -16.59 -5.37 -11.97
CA ALA A 137 -16.17 -6.67 -12.48
C ALA A 137 -14.64 -6.85 -12.43
N VAL A 138 -13.88 -5.80 -12.78
CA VAL A 138 -12.42 -5.81 -12.67
C VAL A 138 -11.98 -5.94 -11.23
N ALA A 139 -12.59 -5.19 -10.31
CA ALA A 139 -12.27 -5.24 -8.89
C ALA A 139 -12.61 -6.60 -8.26
N GLY A 140 -13.67 -7.26 -8.72
CA GLY A 140 -14.02 -8.64 -8.35
C GLY A 140 -13.13 -9.70 -9.00
N GLY A 141 -12.41 -9.34 -10.06
CA GLY A 141 -11.50 -10.25 -10.74
C GLY A 141 -12.15 -11.17 -11.78
N HIS A 142 -13.33 -10.81 -12.30
CA HIS A 142 -14.17 -11.72 -13.11
C HIS A 142 -14.12 -11.42 -14.62
N ALA A 143 -13.24 -12.11 -15.34
CA ALA A 143 -13.11 -12.01 -16.80
C ALA A 143 -14.41 -12.39 -17.55
N SER A 144 -15.10 -13.45 -17.11
CA SER A 144 -16.37 -13.88 -17.71
C SER A 144 -17.46 -12.82 -17.57
N MET A 145 -17.47 -12.10 -16.45
CA MET A 145 -18.40 -11.02 -16.20
C MET A 145 -18.12 -9.85 -17.13
N LEU A 146 -16.85 -9.51 -17.38
CA LEU A 146 -16.49 -8.50 -18.39
C LEU A 146 -16.96 -8.90 -19.79
N ASP A 147 -16.82 -10.17 -20.17
CA ASP A 147 -17.32 -10.66 -21.45
C ASP A 147 -18.85 -10.59 -21.55
N LEU A 148 -19.56 -10.95 -20.47
CA LEU A 148 -21.02 -10.88 -20.37
C LEU A 148 -21.51 -9.43 -20.49
N LEU A 149 -20.89 -8.51 -19.75
CA LEU A 149 -21.20 -7.09 -19.79
C LEU A 149 -20.87 -6.51 -21.17
N GLY A 150 -19.69 -6.82 -21.74
CA GLY A 150 -19.26 -6.22 -22.99
C GLY A 150 -19.99 -6.66 -24.24
N ARG A 151 -20.63 -7.83 -24.23
CA ARG A 151 -21.55 -8.24 -25.32
C ARG A 151 -22.88 -7.48 -25.31
N SER A 152 -23.16 -6.74 -24.26
CA SER A 152 -24.42 -6.04 -24.09
C SER A 152 -24.31 -4.61 -24.62
N SER A 153 -25.18 -4.24 -25.55
CA SER A 153 -25.27 -2.88 -26.11
C SER A 153 -25.65 -1.80 -25.08
N ASP A 154 -26.02 -2.21 -23.88
CA ASP A 154 -26.53 -1.33 -22.82
C ASP A 154 -25.42 -0.51 -22.13
N PHE A 155 -24.14 -0.84 -22.35
CA PHE A 155 -23.02 -0.18 -21.68
C PHE A 155 -22.35 0.87 -22.57
N ARG A 156 -22.10 2.05 -21.99
CA ARG A 156 -21.47 3.16 -22.69
C ARG A 156 -19.97 2.91 -22.92
N VAL A 157 -19.47 3.43 -24.04
CA VAL A 157 -18.07 3.35 -24.51
C VAL A 157 -17.10 4.06 -23.53
N ASP A 158 -17.50 5.11 -22.83
CA ASP A 158 -16.60 5.82 -21.90
C ASP A 158 -16.23 5.02 -20.65
N LEU A 159 -16.96 3.95 -20.32
CA LEU A 159 -16.74 3.15 -19.10
C LEU A 159 -15.58 2.15 -19.20
N TRP A 160 -15.12 1.82 -20.41
CA TRP A 160 -14.03 0.86 -20.60
C TRP A 160 -12.66 1.42 -20.25
N THR A 161 -12.44 2.74 -20.42
CA THR A 161 -11.18 3.38 -20.03
C THR A 161 -10.96 3.26 -18.53
N GLU A 162 -11.99 3.52 -17.71
CA GLU A 162 -11.89 3.39 -16.25
C GLU A 162 -11.70 1.92 -15.82
N ALA A 163 -12.34 0.98 -16.51
CA ALA A 163 -12.09 -0.45 -16.28
C ALA A 163 -10.65 -0.85 -16.63
N ALA A 164 -10.07 -0.31 -17.69
CA ALA A 164 -8.67 -0.54 -18.06
C ALA A 164 -7.71 0.05 -17.02
N ARG A 165 -7.94 1.29 -16.58
CA ARG A 165 -7.21 1.93 -15.47
C ARG A 165 -7.27 1.08 -14.20
N ARG A 166 -8.45 0.55 -13.88
CA ARG A 166 -8.64 -0.33 -12.73
C ARG A 166 -7.86 -1.64 -12.86
N ALA A 167 -7.84 -2.24 -14.05
CA ALA A 167 -7.15 -3.51 -14.27
C ALA A 167 -5.64 -3.34 -14.15
N ALA A 168 -5.10 -2.22 -14.66
CA ALA A 168 -3.70 -1.84 -14.45
C ALA A 168 -3.39 -1.58 -12.97
N HIS A 169 -4.23 -0.80 -12.28
CA HIS A 169 -4.04 -0.51 -10.86
C HIS A 169 -4.05 -1.77 -9.99
N THR A 170 -4.92 -2.72 -10.28
CA THR A 170 -5.04 -3.97 -9.50
C THR A 170 -3.98 -5.01 -9.87
N GLY A 171 -3.12 -4.74 -10.85
CA GLY A 171 -2.13 -5.71 -11.28
C GLY A 171 -2.74 -6.89 -12.07
N ARG A 172 -3.94 -6.73 -12.65
CA ARG A 172 -4.70 -7.80 -13.33
C ARG A 172 -4.55 -7.73 -14.85
N TRP A 173 -3.40 -8.17 -15.34
CA TRP A 173 -3.07 -8.20 -16.77
C TRP A 173 -4.08 -9.01 -17.61
N ASP A 174 -4.57 -10.12 -17.07
CA ASP A 174 -5.62 -10.96 -17.66
C ASP A 174 -6.88 -10.15 -17.98
N LEU A 175 -7.37 -9.37 -17.02
CA LEU A 175 -8.58 -8.57 -17.16
C LEU A 175 -8.36 -7.36 -18.08
N PHE A 176 -7.18 -6.75 -17.99
CA PHE A 176 -6.81 -5.64 -18.86
C PHE A 176 -6.87 -6.04 -20.34
N ARG A 177 -6.39 -7.23 -20.69
CA ARG A 177 -6.50 -7.77 -22.05
C ARG A 177 -7.95 -7.97 -22.49
N VAL A 178 -8.82 -8.44 -21.60
CA VAL A 178 -10.26 -8.60 -21.88
C VAL A 178 -10.89 -7.24 -22.17
N VAL A 179 -10.64 -6.24 -21.32
CA VAL A 179 -11.11 -4.86 -21.52
C VAL A 179 -10.66 -4.32 -22.89
N CYS A 180 -9.39 -4.51 -23.24
CA CYS A 180 -8.84 -4.03 -24.51
C CYS A 180 -9.43 -4.73 -25.76
N LYS A 181 -10.09 -5.88 -25.64
CA LYS A 181 -10.81 -6.51 -26.76
C LYS A 181 -12.05 -5.71 -27.16
N TYR A 182 -12.72 -5.11 -26.18
CA TYR A 182 -13.95 -4.35 -26.40
C TYR A 182 -13.65 -2.91 -26.76
N GLN A 183 -12.69 -2.31 -26.07
CA GLN A 183 -12.26 -0.96 -26.35
C GLN A 183 -10.82 -0.76 -25.94
N ARG A 184 -10.04 -0.26 -26.90
CA ARG A 184 -8.70 0.20 -26.62
C ARG A 184 -8.80 1.46 -25.76
N PRO A 185 -8.06 1.54 -24.64
CA PRO A 185 -7.85 2.80 -23.95
C PRO A 185 -7.41 3.86 -24.96
N SER A 186 -7.73 5.13 -24.71
CA SER A 186 -7.23 6.22 -25.54
C SER A 186 -5.73 6.08 -25.71
N ASP A 187 -5.26 6.18 -26.96
CA ASP A 187 -3.83 6.21 -27.30
C ASP A 187 -3.16 7.28 -26.44
N GLY A 188 -2.48 6.88 -25.37
CA GLY A 188 -1.69 7.80 -24.56
C GLY A 188 -2.03 7.84 -23.09
N ASP A 189 -3.03 7.08 -22.60
CA ASP A 189 -3.42 7.16 -21.18
C ASP A 189 -2.22 6.89 -20.23
N PRO A 190 -1.61 7.94 -19.65
CA PRO A 190 -0.41 7.80 -18.87
C PRO A 190 -0.73 7.15 -17.52
N TYR A 191 -1.99 7.16 -17.08
CA TYR A 191 -2.41 6.52 -15.85
C TYR A 191 -2.14 5.02 -15.88
N ILE A 192 -2.54 4.35 -16.97
CA ILE A 192 -2.40 2.90 -17.14
C ILE A 192 -0.92 2.49 -17.06
N LEU A 193 -0.05 3.27 -17.71
CA LEU A 193 1.39 3.07 -17.70
C LEU A 193 2.02 3.20 -16.32
N LEU A 194 1.66 4.27 -15.62
CA LEU A 194 2.17 4.54 -14.29
C LEU A 194 1.73 3.46 -13.29
N GLU A 195 0.51 2.95 -13.43
CA GLU A 195 0.00 1.84 -12.62
C GLU A 195 0.68 0.52 -12.95
N ALA A 196 0.84 0.20 -14.23
CA ALA A 196 1.57 -0.99 -14.66
C ALA A 196 3.02 -0.96 -14.15
N THR A 197 3.66 0.20 -14.20
CA THR A 197 4.99 0.44 -13.62
C THR A 197 4.98 0.23 -12.11
N ARG A 198 4.04 0.86 -11.40
CA ARG A 198 3.90 0.74 -9.95
C ARG A 198 3.73 -0.71 -9.51
N GLN A 199 2.99 -1.51 -10.28
CA GLN A 199 2.69 -2.90 -10.00
C GLN A 199 3.72 -3.89 -10.54
N GLY A 200 4.80 -3.41 -11.17
CA GLY A 200 5.84 -4.29 -11.70
C GLY A 200 5.44 -5.10 -12.94
N GLN A 201 4.40 -4.67 -13.67
CA GLN A 201 3.79 -5.45 -14.76
C GLN A 201 4.54 -5.28 -16.09
N ILE A 202 5.71 -5.89 -16.21
CA ILE A 202 6.56 -5.82 -17.40
C ILE A 202 5.80 -6.30 -18.66
N ASP A 203 5.03 -7.38 -18.57
CA ASP A 203 4.27 -7.90 -19.71
C ASP A 203 3.23 -6.91 -20.23
N MET A 204 2.55 -6.20 -19.31
CA MET A 204 1.58 -5.17 -19.67
C MET A 204 2.31 -3.99 -20.32
N LEU A 205 3.41 -3.51 -19.72
CA LEU A 205 4.20 -2.41 -20.28
C LEU A 205 4.73 -2.74 -21.69
N ALA A 206 5.28 -3.93 -21.88
CA ALA A 206 5.76 -4.40 -23.17
C ALA A 206 4.63 -4.42 -24.20
N TRP A 207 3.48 -4.99 -23.85
CA TRP A 207 2.33 -5.04 -24.76
C TRP A 207 1.77 -3.65 -25.08
N LEU A 208 1.72 -2.75 -24.10
CA LEU A 208 1.25 -1.37 -24.29
C LEU A 208 2.13 -0.65 -25.32
N LEU A 209 3.45 -0.76 -25.19
CA LEU A 209 4.39 -0.16 -26.13
C LEU A 209 4.30 -0.75 -27.54
N THR A 210 4.18 -2.07 -27.66
CA THR A 210 4.17 -2.71 -29.00
C THR A 210 2.82 -2.65 -29.69
N THR A 211 1.72 -2.62 -28.92
CA THR A 211 0.37 -2.85 -29.46
C THR A 211 -0.52 -1.63 -29.40
N LEU A 212 -0.49 -0.87 -28.31
CA LEU A 212 -1.31 0.34 -28.17
C LEU A 212 -0.55 1.61 -28.55
N TRP A 213 0.78 1.61 -28.48
CA TRP A 213 1.62 2.75 -28.85
C TRP A 213 2.62 2.49 -29.97
N PRO A 214 2.22 1.94 -31.12
CA PRO A 214 3.14 1.88 -32.25
C PRO A 214 3.57 3.27 -32.74
N ASN A 215 2.71 4.28 -32.56
CA ASN A 215 2.86 5.63 -33.13
C ASN A 215 3.28 6.71 -32.12
N ILE A 216 3.69 6.34 -30.91
CA ILE A 216 4.21 7.31 -29.93
C ILE A 216 5.50 7.94 -30.51
N ASP A 217 5.62 9.26 -30.49
CA ASP A 217 6.82 9.92 -30.97
C ASP A 217 7.99 9.74 -29.98
N ASP A 218 9.21 10.05 -30.42
CA ASP A 218 10.41 9.84 -29.60
C ASP A 218 10.41 10.69 -28.33
N ASP A 219 9.83 11.90 -28.37
CA ASP A 219 9.73 12.80 -27.22
C ASP A 219 8.79 12.22 -26.15
N GLN A 220 7.64 11.71 -26.57
CA GLN A 220 6.68 11.03 -25.71
C GLN A 220 7.26 9.74 -25.12
N ARG A 221 8.05 8.96 -25.88
CA ARG A 221 8.78 7.79 -25.35
C ARG A 221 9.81 8.19 -24.30
N CYS A 222 10.53 9.29 -24.53
CA CYS A 222 11.49 9.83 -23.58
C CYS A 222 10.78 10.22 -22.28
N GLU A 223 9.71 11.02 -22.36
CA GLU A 223 8.93 11.41 -21.17
C GLU A 223 8.36 10.19 -20.45
N PHE A 224 7.81 9.23 -21.18
CA PHE A 224 7.35 7.96 -20.62
C PHE A 224 8.45 7.25 -19.82
N THR A 225 9.65 7.14 -20.39
CA THR A 225 10.79 6.49 -19.74
C THR A 225 11.18 7.21 -18.44
N LYS A 226 11.22 8.56 -18.48
CA LYS A 226 11.49 9.40 -17.30
C LYS A 226 10.47 9.12 -16.18
N TRP A 227 9.19 9.07 -16.52
CA TRP A 227 8.11 8.78 -15.59
C TRP A 227 8.19 7.38 -15.00
N CYS A 228 8.46 6.36 -15.83
CA CYS A 228 8.53 4.98 -15.36
C CYS A 228 9.70 4.75 -14.41
N ILE A 229 10.88 5.32 -14.67
CA ILE A 229 11.99 5.21 -13.73
C ILE A 229 11.66 5.87 -12.40
N ARG A 230 11.07 7.07 -12.40
CA ARG A 230 10.68 7.75 -11.15
C ARG A 230 9.65 6.92 -10.36
N PHE A 231 8.64 6.38 -11.04
CA PHE A 231 7.62 5.53 -10.39
C PHE A 231 8.19 4.20 -9.92
N ALA A 232 8.98 3.51 -10.74
CA ALA A 232 9.66 2.29 -10.34
C ALA A 232 10.54 2.53 -9.11
N SER A 233 11.25 3.66 -9.06
CA SER A 233 12.07 4.04 -7.92
C SER A 233 11.27 4.34 -6.66
N LYS A 234 10.12 5.01 -6.79
CA LYS A 234 9.20 5.29 -5.67
C LYS A 234 8.59 4.02 -5.09
N TRP A 235 8.34 3.00 -5.91
CA TRP A 235 7.63 1.78 -5.52
C TRP A 235 8.51 0.54 -5.43
N GLY A 236 9.82 0.67 -5.60
CA GLY A 236 10.77 -0.44 -5.45
C GLY A 236 10.79 -1.44 -6.61
N GLN A 237 10.33 -1.06 -7.79
CA GLN A 237 10.15 -1.95 -8.94
C GLN A 237 11.44 -2.08 -9.77
N ALA A 238 12.47 -2.70 -9.17
CA ALA A 238 13.80 -2.87 -9.80
C ALA A 238 13.76 -3.65 -11.11
N ASP A 239 12.85 -4.61 -11.25
CA ASP A 239 12.73 -5.39 -12.48
C ASP A 239 12.18 -4.56 -13.64
N VAL A 240 11.27 -3.61 -13.36
CA VAL A 240 10.82 -2.65 -14.38
C VAL A 240 11.98 -1.75 -14.79
N ALA A 241 12.77 -1.27 -13.85
CA ALA A 241 13.94 -0.44 -14.15
C ALA A 241 14.98 -1.20 -15.00
N ARG A 242 15.27 -2.46 -14.67
CA ARG A 242 16.12 -3.34 -15.49
C ARG A 242 15.54 -3.57 -16.87
N TRP A 243 14.24 -3.85 -16.97
CA TRP A 243 13.57 -4.03 -18.25
C TRP A 243 13.63 -2.77 -19.12
N LEU A 244 13.50 -1.57 -18.56
CA LEU A 244 13.66 -0.30 -19.29
C LEU A 244 15.10 -0.09 -19.80
N SER A 245 16.10 -0.59 -19.08
CA SER A 245 17.52 -0.52 -19.48
C SER A 245 17.95 -1.62 -20.46
N ALA A 246 17.30 -2.79 -20.41
CA ALA A 246 17.65 -3.95 -21.23
C ALA A 246 16.68 -4.21 -22.38
N THR A 247 15.62 -3.37 -22.54
CA THR A 247 14.42 -3.67 -23.33
C THR A 247 14.77 -4.41 -24.62
N PRO A 248 14.25 -5.64 -24.82
CA PRO A 248 14.67 -6.46 -25.95
C PRO A 248 14.39 -5.78 -27.29
N ARG A 249 15.31 -5.97 -28.25
CA ARG A 249 15.20 -5.39 -29.61
C ARG A 249 13.93 -5.78 -30.37
N HIS A 250 13.30 -6.90 -30.00
CA HIS A 250 12.04 -7.33 -30.62
C HIS A 250 10.82 -6.51 -30.14
N VAL A 251 10.97 -5.71 -29.09
CA VAL A 251 9.93 -4.80 -28.57
C VAL A 251 10.16 -3.41 -29.14
N ILE A 252 11.40 -2.90 -29.08
CA ILE A 252 11.81 -1.57 -29.57
C ILE A 252 13.25 -1.64 -30.09
N ASP A 253 13.60 -0.92 -31.15
CA ASP A 253 14.92 -0.96 -31.80
C ASP A 253 16.11 -0.70 -30.85
N GLN A 254 15.90 0.13 -29.82
CA GLN A 254 16.88 0.44 -28.77
C GLN A 254 16.24 0.39 -27.38
N PRO A 255 17.00 0.03 -26.33
CA PRO A 255 16.51 0.12 -24.96
C PRO A 255 15.99 1.53 -24.64
N LEU A 256 14.87 1.61 -23.92
CA LEU A 256 14.19 2.89 -23.66
C LEU A 256 15.11 3.90 -22.94
N MET A 257 15.89 3.44 -21.96
CA MET A 257 16.86 4.29 -21.28
C MET A 257 17.99 4.81 -22.19
N ALA A 258 18.31 4.08 -23.26
CA ALA A 258 19.36 4.49 -24.21
C ALA A 258 18.92 5.64 -25.11
N GLN A 259 17.60 5.84 -25.28
CA GLN A 259 17.01 6.92 -26.08
C GLN A 259 17.14 8.29 -25.40
N LEU A 260 17.25 8.32 -24.07
CA LEU A 260 17.45 9.56 -23.32
C LEU A 260 18.83 10.16 -23.59
N ALA A 261 18.89 11.48 -23.78
CA ALA A 261 20.14 12.21 -23.86
C ALA A 261 20.96 12.02 -22.57
N ALA A 262 22.29 11.98 -22.67
CA ALA A 262 23.18 11.77 -21.52
C ALA A 262 22.89 12.67 -20.30
N PRO A 263 22.68 14.00 -20.42
CA PRO A 263 22.35 14.84 -19.27
C PRO A 263 20.98 14.52 -18.66
N GLU A 264 19.98 14.24 -19.48
CA GLU A 264 18.63 13.87 -19.01
C GLU A 264 18.63 12.52 -18.30
N ARG A 265 19.33 11.54 -18.86
CA ARG A 265 19.50 10.22 -18.25
C ARG A 265 20.13 10.34 -16.88
N ARG A 266 21.19 11.15 -16.75
CA ARG A 266 21.85 11.42 -15.46
C ARG A 266 20.89 12.06 -14.44
N ASP A 267 20.07 13.04 -14.86
CA ASP A 267 19.07 13.67 -14.00
C ASP A 267 17.98 12.69 -13.54
N VAL A 268 17.48 11.86 -14.45
CA VAL A 268 16.48 10.82 -14.15
C VAL A 268 17.03 9.80 -13.15
N LEU A 269 18.28 9.35 -13.33
CA LEU A 269 18.93 8.43 -12.40
C LEU A 269 19.11 9.07 -11.02
N LYS A 270 19.49 10.35 -10.94
CA LYS A 270 19.56 11.12 -9.67
C LYS A 270 18.23 11.20 -8.96
N GLN A 271 17.17 11.57 -9.67
CA GLN A 271 15.83 11.68 -9.10
C GLN A 271 15.28 10.32 -8.69
N GLY A 272 15.53 9.28 -9.49
CA GLY A 272 15.19 7.91 -9.14
C GLY A 272 15.91 7.43 -7.88
N PHE A 273 17.23 7.63 -7.80
CA PHE A 273 18.02 7.28 -6.62
C PHE A 273 17.52 8.00 -5.36
N ARG A 274 17.20 9.29 -5.47
CA ARG A 274 16.57 10.09 -4.40
C ARG A 274 15.26 9.48 -3.91
N LEU A 275 14.39 9.05 -4.82
CA LEU A 275 13.13 8.39 -4.46
C LEU A 275 13.39 7.04 -3.80
N ALA A 276 14.28 6.22 -4.35
CA ALA A 276 14.64 4.93 -3.76
C ALA A 276 15.21 5.06 -2.34
N CYS A 277 16.02 6.10 -2.07
CA CYS A 277 16.49 6.44 -0.72
C CYS A 277 15.34 6.81 0.22
N ASN A 278 14.47 7.72 -0.22
CA ASN A 278 13.35 8.20 0.60
C ASN A 278 12.39 7.09 1.03
N TYR A 279 12.16 6.11 0.15
CA TYR A 279 11.22 5.01 0.39
C TYR A 279 11.90 3.70 0.80
N GLY A 280 13.23 3.67 0.93
CA GLY A 280 13.97 2.53 1.44
C GLY A 280 14.01 1.29 0.53
N HIS A 281 14.14 1.49 -0.79
CA HIS A 281 14.12 0.39 -1.75
C HIS A 281 15.52 -0.13 -2.09
N LEU A 282 16.04 -1.08 -1.31
CA LEU A 282 17.40 -1.64 -1.46
C LEU A 282 17.69 -2.12 -2.90
N ALA A 283 16.81 -2.93 -3.48
CA ALA A 283 17.01 -3.47 -4.83
C ALA A 283 17.11 -2.37 -5.90
N MET A 284 16.40 -1.25 -5.73
CA MET A 284 16.52 -0.09 -6.61
C MET A 284 17.85 0.62 -6.42
N LEU A 285 18.32 0.81 -5.18
CA LEU A 285 19.61 1.46 -4.90
C LEU A 285 20.78 0.65 -5.46
N ALA A 286 20.74 -0.69 -5.32
CA ALA A 286 21.71 -1.59 -5.93
C ALA A 286 21.69 -1.45 -7.45
N TRP A 287 20.51 -1.47 -8.08
CA TRP A 287 20.38 -1.28 -9.53
C TRP A 287 21.00 0.05 -10.02
N PHE A 288 20.82 1.16 -9.30
CA PHE A 288 21.43 2.44 -9.67
C PHE A 288 22.96 2.40 -9.62
N VAL A 289 23.53 1.87 -8.54
CA VAL A 289 24.98 1.90 -8.31
C VAL A 289 25.70 0.83 -9.13
N GLU A 290 25.17 -0.39 -9.15
CA GLU A 290 25.81 -1.56 -9.71
C GLU A 290 25.46 -1.74 -11.20
N ASP A 291 24.17 -1.79 -11.54
CA ASP A 291 23.73 -2.10 -12.91
C ASP A 291 23.84 -0.88 -13.83
N CYS A 292 23.50 0.31 -13.34
CA CYS A 292 23.59 1.56 -14.09
C CYS A 292 24.95 2.25 -13.99
N ALA A 293 25.86 1.73 -13.14
CA ALA A 293 27.18 2.32 -12.88
C ALA A 293 27.11 3.83 -12.61
N MET A 294 26.15 4.26 -11.79
CA MET A 294 25.92 5.68 -11.50
C MET A 294 27.20 6.33 -10.96
N PRO A 295 27.63 7.49 -11.50
CA PRO A 295 28.87 8.13 -11.06
C PRO A 295 28.86 8.38 -9.55
N ARG A 296 29.98 8.08 -8.89
CA ARG A 296 30.12 8.23 -7.43
C ARG A 296 29.71 9.60 -6.90
N ALA A 297 30.16 10.67 -7.56
CA ALA A 297 29.80 12.04 -7.21
C ALA A 297 28.29 12.31 -7.25
N ASP A 298 27.54 11.59 -8.09
CA ASP A 298 26.11 11.79 -8.25
C ASP A 298 25.31 11.19 -7.09
N PHE A 299 25.59 9.93 -6.72
CA PHE A 299 24.90 9.34 -5.59
C PHE A 299 25.41 9.89 -4.25
N GLU A 300 26.71 10.24 -4.12
CA GLU A 300 27.22 10.91 -2.91
C GLU A 300 26.55 12.26 -2.68
N SER A 301 26.28 13.03 -3.73
CA SER A 301 25.52 14.27 -3.63
C SER A 301 24.11 14.02 -3.08
N VAL A 302 23.42 12.98 -3.54
CA VAL A 302 22.07 12.64 -3.02
C VAL A 302 22.15 12.13 -1.58
N LEU A 303 23.13 11.28 -1.25
CA LEU A 303 23.33 10.74 0.10
C LEU A 303 23.75 11.82 1.10
N SER A 304 24.46 12.86 0.68
CA SER A 304 24.77 14.00 1.55
C SER A 304 23.52 14.76 1.99
N GLU A 305 22.47 14.75 1.17
CA GLU A 305 21.20 15.42 1.46
C GLU A 305 20.22 14.50 2.21
N LEU A 306 20.14 13.23 1.83
CA LEU A 306 19.07 12.31 2.26
C LEU A 306 19.54 11.05 2.97
N GLY A 307 20.86 10.79 3.00
CA GLY A 307 21.41 9.54 3.54
C GLY A 307 21.04 9.32 5.00
N GLY A 308 21.15 10.36 5.83
CA GLY A 308 20.76 10.29 7.25
C GLY A 308 19.28 9.91 7.42
N TYR A 309 18.39 10.62 6.72
CA TYR A 309 16.95 10.34 6.74
C TYR A 309 16.61 8.92 6.23
N ALA A 310 17.25 8.48 5.13
CA ALA A 310 17.05 7.13 4.60
C ALA A 310 17.50 6.06 5.60
N LEU A 311 18.60 6.29 6.31
CA LEU A 311 19.11 5.38 7.33
C LEU A 311 18.23 5.35 8.58
N GLU A 312 17.68 6.50 9.01
CA GLU A 312 16.68 6.58 10.08
C GLU A 312 15.41 5.80 9.73
N ASN A 313 14.93 5.91 8.49
CA ASN A 313 13.79 5.11 8.02
C ASN A 313 14.10 3.62 7.98
N ALA A 314 15.29 3.23 7.49
CA ALA A 314 15.75 1.85 7.50
C ALA A 314 15.82 1.29 8.92
N ALA A 315 16.35 2.09 9.85
CA ALA A 315 16.45 1.79 11.27
C ALA A 315 15.09 1.55 11.92
N ARG A 316 14.13 2.47 11.71
CA ARG A 316 12.75 2.38 12.21
C ARG A 316 12.05 1.11 11.69
N ALA A 317 12.22 0.80 10.41
CA ALA A 317 11.62 -0.37 9.77
C ALA A 317 12.33 -1.70 10.09
N GLY A 318 13.51 -1.68 10.71
CA GLY A 318 14.33 -2.88 10.94
C GLY A 318 14.96 -3.46 9.67
N ALA A 319 15.12 -2.66 8.61
CA ALA A 319 15.66 -3.08 7.32
C ALA A 319 17.21 -3.14 7.36
N THR A 320 17.77 -4.14 8.04
CA THR A 320 19.22 -4.28 8.30
C THR A 320 20.06 -4.25 7.02
N ASP A 321 19.65 -4.96 5.97
CA ASP A 321 20.41 -5.02 4.71
C ASP A 321 20.49 -3.64 4.04
N LEU A 322 19.40 -2.87 4.08
CA LEU A 322 19.37 -1.50 3.55
C LEU A 322 20.31 -0.59 4.33
N ALA A 323 20.28 -0.67 5.67
CA ALA A 323 21.16 0.13 6.50
C ALA A 323 22.65 -0.19 6.27
N GLN A 324 23.00 -1.48 6.16
CA GLN A 324 24.36 -1.90 5.81
C GLN A 324 24.78 -1.36 4.45
N TYR A 325 23.89 -1.46 3.46
CA TYR A 325 24.15 -0.96 2.12
C TYR A 325 24.36 0.56 2.11
N LEU A 326 23.53 1.33 2.81
CA LEU A 326 23.70 2.78 2.95
C LEU A 326 25.04 3.15 3.61
N VAL A 327 25.44 2.43 4.67
CA VAL A 327 26.74 2.64 5.33
C VAL A 327 27.90 2.28 4.40
N ALA A 328 27.78 1.20 3.62
CA ALA A 328 28.77 0.83 2.62
C ALA A 328 28.91 1.88 1.51
N LEU A 329 27.83 2.60 1.19
CA LEU A 329 27.84 3.75 0.28
C LEU A 329 28.38 5.05 0.92
N GLY A 330 28.77 5.01 2.20
CA GLY A 330 29.38 6.15 2.90
C GLY A 330 28.41 6.99 3.73
N VAL A 331 27.15 6.56 3.92
CA VAL A 331 26.24 7.22 4.86
C VAL A 331 26.75 6.99 6.28
N ARG A 332 27.03 8.07 7.00
CA ARG A 332 27.45 8.01 8.40
C ARG A 332 26.22 7.75 9.27
N PRO A 333 26.23 6.73 10.14
CA PRO A 333 25.09 6.55 11.03
C PRO A 333 25.00 7.66 12.09
N SER A 334 23.77 8.13 12.32
CA SER A 334 23.44 9.19 13.26
C SER A 334 22.92 8.63 14.58
N VAL A 335 22.93 9.47 15.63
CA VAL A 335 22.26 9.15 16.91
C VAL A 335 20.77 8.92 16.69
N GLU A 336 20.17 9.68 15.78
CA GLU A 336 18.78 9.57 15.37
C GLU A 336 18.46 8.18 14.82
N ALA A 337 19.29 7.62 13.93
CA ALA A 337 19.07 6.28 13.40
C ALA A 337 19.16 5.19 14.50
N LEU A 338 20.13 5.30 15.41
CA LEU A 338 20.24 4.41 16.58
C LEU A 338 19.00 4.50 17.49
N PHE A 339 18.54 5.72 17.74
CA PHE A 339 17.37 5.98 18.57
C PHE A 339 16.09 5.45 17.94
N GLU A 340 15.87 5.66 16.63
CA GLU A 340 14.71 5.15 15.90
C GLU A 340 14.65 3.62 15.86
N ALA A 341 15.79 2.96 15.66
CA ALA A 341 15.89 1.50 15.78
C ALA A 341 15.51 1.03 17.20
N ALA A 342 16.04 1.70 18.24
CA ALA A 342 15.76 1.35 19.61
C ALA A 342 14.29 1.59 20.01
N ALA A 343 13.73 2.74 19.62
CA ALA A 343 12.34 3.11 19.87
C ALA A 343 11.35 2.15 19.18
N SER A 344 11.74 1.61 18.02
CA SER A 344 10.94 0.63 17.27
C SER A 344 11.19 -0.83 17.68
N GLY A 345 12.02 -1.08 18.69
CA GLY A 345 12.34 -2.42 19.17
C GLY A 345 13.22 -3.26 18.23
N GLN A 346 13.94 -2.64 17.29
CA GLN A 346 14.76 -3.29 16.28
C GLN A 346 16.17 -3.59 16.82
N TRP A 347 16.28 -4.52 17.77
CA TRP A 347 17.54 -4.71 18.52
C TRP A 347 18.73 -5.21 17.68
N THR A 348 18.50 -6.05 16.67
CA THR A 348 19.54 -6.48 15.74
C THR A 348 20.11 -5.30 14.96
N MET A 349 19.26 -4.34 14.58
CA MET A 349 19.66 -3.10 13.94
C MET A 349 20.50 -2.23 14.87
N VAL A 350 20.11 -2.09 16.14
CA VAL A 350 20.88 -1.32 17.13
C VAL A 350 22.28 -1.92 17.34
N ASP A 351 22.39 -3.24 17.55
CA ASP A 351 23.70 -3.90 17.71
C ASP A 351 24.59 -3.68 16.48
N MET A 352 24.02 -3.84 15.29
CA MET A 352 24.74 -3.60 14.04
C MET A 352 25.19 -2.15 13.89
N LEU A 353 24.30 -1.17 14.09
CA LEU A 353 24.63 0.24 13.96
C LEU A 353 25.68 0.66 15.00
N LEU A 354 25.58 0.19 16.25
CA LEU A 354 26.58 0.46 17.28
C LEU A 354 27.95 -0.09 16.85
N ARG A 355 28.03 -1.34 16.37
CA ARG A 355 29.30 -1.90 15.88
C ARG A 355 29.91 -1.10 14.73
N LEU A 356 29.07 -0.54 13.86
CA LEU A 356 29.52 0.26 12.72
C LEU A 356 29.92 1.69 13.11
N THR A 357 29.28 2.29 14.12
CA THR A 357 29.54 3.69 14.49
C THR A 357 30.55 3.88 15.61
N TRP A 358 30.60 2.93 16.54
CA TRP A 358 31.17 3.18 17.85
C TRP A 358 32.66 3.47 17.76
N SER A 359 33.39 2.72 16.93
CA SER A 359 34.84 2.83 16.82
C SER A 359 35.32 3.94 15.88
N SER A 360 34.50 4.40 14.93
CA SER A 360 35.02 5.20 13.80
C SER A 360 34.33 6.54 13.57
N THR A 361 33.12 6.78 14.08
CA THR A 361 32.35 7.96 13.64
C THR A 361 31.60 8.72 14.72
N MET A 362 31.19 8.10 15.83
CA MET A 362 30.43 8.81 16.87
C MET A 362 31.33 9.58 17.83
N LEU A 363 31.09 10.88 17.92
CA LEU A 363 31.75 11.77 18.88
C LEU A 363 31.24 11.50 20.30
N SER A 364 32.05 11.79 21.32
CA SER A 364 31.71 11.53 22.74
C SER A 364 30.36 12.12 23.17
N HIS A 365 30.09 13.37 22.80
CA HIS A 365 28.81 14.02 23.11
C HIS A 365 27.61 13.33 22.44
N GLN A 366 27.78 12.74 21.25
CA GLN A 366 26.73 11.98 20.57
C GLN A 366 26.45 10.65 21.27
N ARG A 367 27.49 10.00 21.81
CA ARG A 367 27.34 8.78 22.63
C ARG A 367 26.59 9.08 23.92
N ILE A 368 26.92 10.19 24.58
CA ILE A 368 26.24 10.68 25.78
C ILE A 368 24.77 11.01 25.50
N ASP A 369 24.47 11.75 24.43
CA ASP A 369 23.10 12.08 24.03
C ASP A 369 22.28 10.81 23.75
N PHE A 370 22.85 9.85 22.99
CA PHE A 370 22.20 8.56 22.76
C PHE A 370 21.89 7.83 24.07
N ALA A 371 22.85 7.79 25.00
CA ALA A 371 22.69 7.16 26.31
C ALA A 371 21.55 7.79 27.13
N GLN A 372 21.51 9.12 27.19
CA GLN A 372 20.48 9.87 27.90
C GLN A 372 19.10 9.64 27.30
N ARG A 373 18.98 9.68 25.96
CA ARG A 373 17.72 9.40 25.27
C ARG A 373 17.26 7.95 25.48
N LEU A 374 18.20 7.00 25.49
CA LEU A 374 17.89 5.60 25.73
C LEU A 374 17.40 5.36 27.16
N GLN A 375 17.98 6.05 28.14
CA GLN A 375 17.51 6.06 29.53
C GLN A 375 16.04 6.48 29.62
N LEU A 376 15.64 7.52 28.87
CA LEU A 376 14.26 8.01 28.82
C LEU A 376 13.29 7.01 28.15
N LEU A 377 13.74 6.30 27.11
CA LEU A 377 12.94 5.26 26.44
C LEU A 377 12.70 4.03 27.31
N THR A 378 13.58 3.76 28.28
CA THR A 378 13.49 2.53 29.09
C THR A 378 12.30 2.53 30.04
N THR A 379 11.20 1.97 29.55
CA THR A 379 10.13 1.40 30.38
C THR A 379 10.65 0.22 31.21
N THR A 380 9.86 -0.30 32.15
CA THR A 380 10.18 -1.50 32.97
C THR A 380 10.26 -2.81 32.15
N SER A 381 10.26 -2.75 30.81
CA SER A 381 10.29 -3.94 29.97
C SER A 381 11.67 -4.64 30.02
N LYS A 382 11.66 -5.97 30.15
CA LYS A 382 12.89 -6.80 30.13
C LYS A 382 13.77 -6.58 28.87
N PRO A 383 13.21 -6.41 27.66
CA PRO A 383 14.01 -6.15 26.45
C PRO A 383 14.84 -4.86 26.54
N HIS A 384 14.29 -3.78 27.14
CA HIS A 384 15.00 -2.51 27.27
C HIS A 384 16.21 -2.63 28.20
N VAL A 385 16.08 -3.36 29.31
CA VAL A 385 17.18 -3.59 30.25
C VAL A 385 18.31 -4.41 29.60
N ALA A 386 17.97 -5.42 28.79
CA ALA A 386 18.96 -6.21 28.05
C ALA A 386 19.75 -5.34 27.06
N LEU A 387 19.09 -4.42 26.35
CA LEU A 387 19.77 -3.49 25.47
C LEU A 387 20.68 -2.53 26.23
N LEU A 388 20.22 -1.94 27.34
CA LEU A 388 21.08 -1.05 28.14
C LEU A 388 22.36 -1.77 28.57
N ARG A 389 22.26 -3.04 29.00
CA ARG A 389 23.43 -3.87 29.31
C ARG A 389 24.33 -4.07 28.09
N ARG A 390 23.74 -4.26 26.90
CA ARG A 390 24.49 -4.42 25.66
C ARG A 390 25.19 -3.14 25.22
N VAL A 391 24.53 -1.98 25.31
CA VAL A 391 25.12 -0.67 25.02
C VAL A 391 26.29 -0.42 25.97
N VAL A 392 26.12 -0.67 27.27
CA VAL A 392 27.21 -0.56 28.25
C VAL A 392 28.36 -1.52 27.92
N ALA A 393 28.07 -2.76 27.52
CA ALA A 393 29.11 -3.72 27.13
C ALA A 393 29.91 -3.25 25.92
N ILE A 394 29.24 -2.79 24.85
CA ILE A 394 29.90 -2.22 23.65
C ILE A 394 30.75 -1.00 24.03
N TRP A 395 30.22 -0.12 24.90
CA TRP A 395 30.96 1.04 25.39
C TRP A 395 32.24 0.63 26.12
N GLN A 396 32.16 -0.38 26.99
CA GLN A 396 33.28 -0.91 27.75
C GLN A 396 34.31 -1.60 26.87
N GLU A 397 33.88 -2.35 25.85
CA GLU A 397 34.76 -3.01 24.88
C GLU A 397 35.61 -2.01 24.11
N HIS A 398 35.06 -0.83 23.81
CA HIS A 398 35.75 0.20 23.01
C HIS A 398 36.43 1.31 23.82
N GLY A 399 36.01 1.56 25.06
CA GLY A 399 36.52 2.65 25.89
C GLY A 399 37.89 2.40 26.55
N GLN A 400 38.52 1.24 26.35
CA GLN A 400 39.80 0.91 26.99
C GLN A 400 41.06 1.42 26.24
N GLY A 401 40.89 2.12 25.11
CA GLY A 401 42.01 2.47 24.22
C GLY A 401 42.42 3.95 24.17
N ASP A 402 41.62 4.87 24.69
CA ASP A 402 41.83 6.31 24.48
C ASP A 402 42.26 7.02 25.77
N ASP A 403 43.21 7.96 25.61
CA ASP A 403 43.90 8.74 26.66
C ASP A 403 42.93 9.40 27.67
N GLU A 404 43.35 9.51 28.95
CA GLU A 404 42.60 10.08 30.09
C GLU A 404 42.27 11.58 29.90
N SER A 405 41.37 11.89 28.98
CA SER A 405 40.88 13.26 28.73
C SER A 405 39.57 13.52 29.47
N THR A 406 39.24 14.79 29.71
CA THR A 406 37.98 15.23 30.36
C THR A 406 36.73 14.64 29.70
N GLN A 407 36.75 14.40 28.38
CA GLN A 407 35.62 13.79 27.66
C GLN A 407 35.33 12.36 28.12
N MET A 408 36.36 11.64 28.59
CA MET A 408 36.20 10.29 29.13
C MET A 408 35.46 10.28 30.47
N ASN A 409 35.55 11.36 31.26
CA ASN A 409 34.81 11.49 32.51
C ASN A 409 33.30 11.67 32.26
N ASP A 410 32.91 12.52 31.31
CA ASP A 410 31.50 12.72 30.97
C ASP A 410 30.87 11.45 30.39
N GLU A 411 31.60 10.70 29.55
CA GLU A 411 31.16 9.40 29.06
C GLU A 411 31.01 8.38 30.19
N ARG A 412 31.97 8.35 31.14
CA ARG A 412 31.93 7.46 32.29
C ARG A 412 30.72 7.75 33.19
N ASP A 413 30.44 9.02 33.45
CA ASP A 413 29.27 9.45 34.23
C ASP A 413 27.97 9.03 33.55
N ALA A 414 27.88 9.14 32.22
CA ALA A 414 26.73 8.66 31.45
C ALA A 414 26.57 7.13 31.54
N ILE A 415 27.67 6.37 31.45
CA ILE A 415 27.66 4.91 31.65
C ILE A 415 27.18 4.55 33.06
N ASP A 416 27.68 5.23 34.09
CA ASP A 416 27.33 4.92 35.47
C ASP A 416 25.87 5.31 35.79
N ALA A 417 25.35 6.36 35.17
CA ALA A 417 23.92 6.69 35.18
C ALA A 417 23.06 5.59 34.52
N LEU A 418 23.51 5.04 33.38
CA LEU A 418 22.86 3.89 32.73
C LEU A 418 22.88 2.64 33.61
N LYS A 419 24.02 2.29 34.21
CA LYS A 419 24.12 1.15 35.15
C LYS A 419 23.19 1.30 36.33
N THR A 420 23.11 2.50 36.92
CA THR A 420 22.20 2.82 38.01
C THR A 420 20.74 2.60 37.58
N THR A 421 20.38 3.04 36.38
CA THR A 421 19.04 2.83 35.81
C THR A 421 18.74 1.34 35.60
N ILE A 422 19.68 0.57 35.04
CA ILE A 422 19.55 -0.89 34.88
C ILE A 422 19.29 -1.57 36.23
N HIS A 423 20.04 -1.19 37.28
CA HIS A 423 19.90 -1.77 38.60
C HIS A 423 18.52 -1.48 39.21
N THR A 424 18.11 -0.20 39.24
CA THR A 424 16.81 0.23 39.76
C THR A 424 15.65 -0.46 39.05
N ARG A 425 15.69 -0.56 37.71
CA ARG A 425 14.63 -1.23 36.93
C ARG A 425 14.60 -2.74 37.12
N THR A 426 15.75 -3.37 37.30
CA THR A 426 15.83 -4.82 37.57
C THR A 426 15.16 -5.15 38.91
N LEU A 427 15.39 -4.35 39.96
CA LEU A 427 14.75 -4.51 41.26
C LEU A 427 13.22 -4.33 41.16
N GLN A 428 12.76 -3.28 40.48
CA GLN A 428 11.31 -3.03 40.28
C GLN A 428 10.59 -4.17 39.55
N SER A 429 11.24 -4.85 38.60
CA SER A 429 10.66 -6.00 37.90
C SER A 429 10.58 -7.26 38.77
N CYS A 430 11.37 -7.37 39.83
CA CYS A 430 11.32 -8.51 40.75
C CYS A 430 10.15 -8.40 41.73
N ASP A 431 9.81 -7.18 42.16
CA ASP A 431 8.74 -6.93 43.14
C ASP A 431 7.32 -7.10 42.57
N THR A 432 7.13 -6.93 41.25
CA THR A 432 5.82 -7.06 40.61
C THR A 432 5.45 -8.49 40.20
N GLY A 433 6.36 -9.45 40.32
CA GLY A 433 6.13 -10.86 39.94
C GLY A 433 5.48 -11.73 41.04
N GLY A 434 5.00 -11.13 42.13
CA GLY A 434 4.59 -11.84 43.34
C GLY A 434 3.10 -12.15 43.53
N ASP A 435 2.19 -11.72 42.65
CA ASP A 435 0.74 -11.81 42.93
C ASP A 435 -0.17 -12.14 41.72
N GLU A 436 0.34 -12.90 40.72
CA GLU A 436 -0.48 -13.46 39.62
C GLU A 436 -0.87 -14.94 39.85
N THR A 437 -1.08 -15.33 41.11
CA THR A 437 -1.82 -16.54 41.46
C THR A 437 -3.11 -16.15 42.18
N LEU A 438 -4.22 -15.96 41.46
CA LEU A 438 -5.59 -16.39 41.82
C LEU A 438 -6.63 -15.72 40.91
N GLY A 439 -7.22 -16.52 40.01
CA GLY A 439 -8.39 -16.14 39.24
C GLY A 439 -8.59 -16.98 37.98
N VAL A 440 -8.67 -18.31 38.15
CA VAL A 440 -9.27 -19.23 37.15
C VAL A 440 -10.78 -19.17 37.29
#